data_AF-A0A6A4CC76-F1
#
_entry.id   AF-A0A6A4CC76-F1
#
_cell.length_a   1.000
_cell.length_b   1.000
_cell.length_c   1.000
_cell.angle_alpha   90.00
_cell.angle_beta   90.00
_cell.angle_gamma   90.00
#
_symmetry.space_group_name_H-M   'P 1'
#
loop_
_entity.id
_entity.type
_entity.pdbx_description
1 polymer ?
#
loop_
_entity_poly.entity_id
_entity_poly.type
_entity_poly.pdbx_seq_one_letter_code
_entity_poly.pdbx_strand_id
1 'polypeptide(L)'
;MAIVRSPSIRMLSESERRQLVSKWGMPKPAASSSSSSDKPSSNFLDECLLAQVQKTQHNPALHFEGAQWTYRELWSHSGRVASALCMIDVPGCAAELHIGLLLDRGLENVAAMVGVLRLKGVFVPLDPEFPRERLRYMARDSGVHVIITQRKHYEIARYLSSPITTGSEDDDDLSPCVLCYEDVDALTSRDEPSRDDETCSCLRQETP
;
A
#
# COMPACT_ATOMS: atom_id res chain seq x y z
N MET A 1 39.61 -4.47 -23.00
CA MET A 1 40.29 -4.05 -21.74
C MET A 1 39.62 -4.78 -20.60
N ALA A 2 40.34 -5.66 -19.90
CA ALA A 2 39.81 -6.44 -18.79
C ALA A 2 39.89 -5.61 -17.51
N ILE A 3 38.75 -5.37 -16.86
CA ILE A 3 38.69 -4.73 -15.54
C ILE A 3 39.03 -5.80 -14.51
N VAL A 4 40.25 -5.74 -13.98
CA VAL A 4 40.66 -6.55 -12.83
C VAL A 4 40.01 -5.97 -11.58
N ARG A 5 39.00 -6.63 -11.03
CA ARG A 5 38.53 -6.37 -9.67
C ARG A 5 39.37 -7.21 -8.72
N SER A 6 40.35 -6.59 -8.05
CA SER A 6 41.03 -7.21 -6.90
C SER A 6 40.26 -6.84 -5.62
N PRO A 7 39.69 -7.80 -4.87
CA PRO A 7 38.96 -7.54 -3.63
C PRO A 7 39.84 -6.97 -2.50
N SER A 8 41.15 -6.91 -2.71
CA SER A 8 42.15 -6.67 -1.67
C SER A 8 42.67 -5.23 -1.60
N ILE A 9 42.26 -4.35 -2.53
CA ILE A 9 42.66 -2.93 -2.52
C ILE A 9 41.63 -2.13 -1.74
N ARG A 10 41.98 -1.79 -0.50
CA ARG A 10 41.13 -0.97 0.37
C ARG A 10 41.31 0.51 -0.01
N MET A 11 40.37 1.05 -0.78
CA MET A 11 40.37 2.47 -1.21
C MET A 11 40.13 3.47 -0.07
N LEU A 12 39.62 3.00 1.07
CA LEU A 12 39.36 3.81 2.25
C LEU A 12 40.39 3.48 3.33
N SER A 13 40.91 4.52 3.98
CA SER A 13 41.61 4.34 5.24
C SER A 13 40.70 3.72 6.30
N GLU A 14 41.30 3.14 7.32
CA GLU A 14 40.56 2.58 8.45
C GLU A 14 39.70 3.64 9.16
N SER A 15 40.18 4.88 9.25
CA SER A 15 39.44 6.00 9.82
C SER A 15 38.23 6.40 8.98
N GLU A 16 38.37 6.48 7.65
CA GLU A 16 37.25 6.80 6.75
C GLU A 16 36.21 5.67 6.75
N ARG A 17 36.65 4.40 6.74
CA ARG A 17 35.72 3.27 6.86
C ARG A 17 34.96 3.30 8.19
N ARG A 18 35.62 3.63 9.31
CA ARG A 18 34.94 3.79 10.61
C ARG A 18 33.98 4.98 10.62
N GLN A 19 34.31 6.08 9.94
CA GLN A 19 33.41 7.21 9.81
C GLN A 19 32.16 6.84 9.00
N LEU A 20 32.32 6.16 7.85
CA LEU A 20 31.21 5.72 7.02
C LEU A 20 30.35 4.67 7.71
N VAL A 21 30.95 3.64 8.29
CA VAL A 21 30.19 2.53 8.88
C VAL A 21 29.65 2.92 10.25
N SER A 22 30.51 3.35 11.18
CA SER A 22 30.12 3.48 12.59
C SER A 22 29.50 4.83 12.94
N LYS A 23 29.88 5.92 12.26
CA LYS A 23 29.33 7.26 12.55
C LYS A 23 28.16 7.62 11.66
N TRP A 24 28.18 7.24 10.39
CA TRP A 24 27.13 7.58 9.42
C TRP A 24 26.20 6.41 9.10
N GLY A 25 26.74 5.20 8.98
CA GLY A 25 26.03 4.03 8.43
C GLY A 25 25.35 3.14 9.46
N MET A 26 25.63 3.33 10.75
CA MET A 26 24.95 2.61 11.81
C MET A 26 23.97 3.57 12.48
N PRO A 27 22.68 3.24 12.54
CA PRO A 27 21.76 3.98 13.39
C PRO A 27 22.33 3.97 14.81
N LYS A 28 22.28 5.13 15.47
CA LYS A 28 22.81 5.28 16.83
C LYS A 28 22.22 4.15 17.68
N PRO A 29 23.03 3.23 18.23
CA PRO A 29 22.48 2.18 19.09
C PRO A 29 21.71 2.90 20.18
N ALA A 30 20.46 2.50 20.41
CA ALA A 30 19.58 3.12 21.39
C ALA A 30 20.33 3.18 22.72
N ALA A 31 20.83 4.37 23.06
CA ALA A 31 21.64 4.54 24.25
C ALA A 31 20.72 4.47 25.46
N SER A 32 20.93 3.44 26.29
CA SER A 32 20.58 3.40 27.71
C SER A 32 19.11 3.57 28.12
N SER A 33 18.19 2.76 27.59
CA SER A 33 17.07 2.26 28.39
C SER A 33 17.51 0.94 29.03
N SER A 34 17.64 0.91 30.36
CA SER A 34 17.93 -0.28 31.15
C SER A 34 16.70 -1.19 31.20
N SER A 35 16.35 -1.79 30.06
CA SER A 35 15.36 -2.84 29.94
C SER A 35 15.76 -3.74 28.78
N SER A 36 16.19 -4.95 29.12
CA SER A 36 16.54 -6.01 28.19
C SER A 36 15.32 -6.43 27.37
N SER A 37 15.05 -5.76 26.23
CA SER A 37 14.23 -6.22 25.08
C SER A 37 13.68 -5.10 24.16
N ASP A 38 14.37 -3.96 23.97
CA ASP A 38 13.93 -2.95 22.97
C ASP A 38 14.24 -3.42 21.52
N LYS A 39 13.55 -4.48 21.08
CA LYS A 39 13.33 -4.74 19.66
C LYS A 39 12.35 -3.65 19.17
N PRO A 40 12.54 -3.04 17.99
CA PRO A 40 11.51 -2.15 17.44
C PRO A 40 10.18 -2.90 17.48
N SER A 41 9.14 -2.27 18.03
CA SER A 41 7.80 -2.86 18.06
C SER A 41 7.44 -3.26 16.64
N SER A 42 7.24 -4.56 16.40
CA SER A 42 6.90 -5.11 15.09
C SER A 42 5.42 -4.86 14.73
N ASN A 43 4.90 -3.71 15.13
CA ASN A 43 3.51 -3.35 14.90
C ASN A 43 3.39 -2.79 13.50
N PHE A 44 2.38 -3.24 12.76
CA PHE A 44 2.06 -2.66 11.47
C PHE A 44 1.39 -1.29 11.66
N LEU A 45 1.42 -0.45 10.62
CA LEU A 45 0.90 0.93 10.71
C LEU A 45 -0.61 0.96 10.98
N ASP A 46 -1.36 -0.01 10.47
CA ASP A 46 -2.79 -0.18 10.70
C ASP A 46 -3.08 -0.52 12.18
N GLU A 47 -2.26 -1.35 12.83
CA GLU A 47 -2.37 -1.65 14.26
C GLU A 47 -2.14 -0.39 15.12
N CYS A 48 -1.12 0.39 14.78
CA CYS A 48 -0.85 1.68 15.42
C CYS A 48 -2.04 2.64 15.24
N LEU A 49 -2.62 2.69 14.04
CA LEU A 49 -3.77 3.53 13.75
C LEU A 49 -5.02 3.08 14.52
N LEU A 50 -5.29 1.77 14.57
CA LEU A 50 -6.42 1.22 15.34
C LEU A 50 -6.30 1.58 16.82
N ALA A 51 -5.10 1.45 17.41
CA ALA A 51 -4.87 1.86 18.78
C ALA A 51 -5.13 3.36 19.00
N GLN A 52 -4.82 4.20 18.02
CA GLN A 52 -5.10 5.64 18.08
C GLN A 52 -6.61 5.95 17.95
N VAL A 53 -7.31 5.22 17.08
CA VAL A 53 -8.77 5.32 16.91
C VAL A 53 -9.48 4.99 18.22
N GLN A 54 -9.07 3.92 18.91
CA GLN A 54 -9.64 3.54 20.21
C GLN A 54 -9.44 4.63 21.28
N LYS A 55 -8.30 5.31 21.28
CA LYS A 55 -7.99 6.38 22.26
C LYS A 55 -8.73 7.69 21.98
N THR A 56 -8.88 8.05 20.71
CA THR A 56 -9.27 9.42 20.30
C THR A 56 -10.26 9.44 19.14
N GLN A 57 -11.26 8.56 19.17
CA GLN A 57 -12.20 8.34 18.06
C GLN A 57 -12.89 9.61 17.52
N HIS A 58 -13.14 10.61 18.37
CA HIS A 58 -13.83 11.85 18.00
C HIS A 58 -12.89 13.02 17.66
N ASN A 59 -11.57 12.83 17.80
CA ASN A 59 -10.62 13.87 17.46
C ASN A 59 -10.44 13.96 15.94
N PRO A 60 -10.18 15.15 15.39
CA PRO A 60 -9.86 15.32 13.98
C PRO A 60 -8.60 14.53 13.61
N ALA A 61 -8.69 13.73 12.55
CA ALA A 61 -7.58 12.97 11.99
C ALA A 61 -7.11 13.57 10.66
N LEU A 62 -8.04 13.99 9.80
CA LEU A 62 -7.76 14.54 8.48
C LEU A 62 -8.52 15.84 8.27
N HIS A 63 -7.88 16.79 7.59
CA HIS A 63 -8.49 18.03 7.13
C HIS A 63 -8.02 18.34 5.71
N PHE A 64 -8.95 18.62 4.82
CA PHE A 64 -8.68 18.94 3.42
C PHE A 64 -9.76 19.87 2.89
N GLU A 65 -9.37 21.02 2.33
CA GLU A 65 -10.28 22.00 1.70
C GLU A 65 -11.55 22.34 2.51
N GLY A 66 -11.42 22.46 3.84
CA GLY A 66 -12.53 22.78 4.74
C GLY A 66 -13.40 21.58 5.15
N ALA A 67 -13.19 20.41 4.55
CA ALA A 67 -13.73 19.15 5.04
C ALA A 67 -12.81 18.54 6.11
N GLN A 68 -13.40 17.86 7.09
CA GLN A 68 -12.67 17.24 8.19
C GLN A 68 -13.25 15.86 8.49
N TRP A 69 -12.37 14.88 8.69
CA TRP A 69 -12.73 13.57 9.24
C TRP A 69 -12.05 13.33 10.58
N THR A 70 -12.80 12.77 11.50
CA THR A 70 -12.33 12.22 12.75
C THR A 70 -11.60 10.89 12.55
N TYR A 71 -10.87 10.43 13.56
CA TYR A 71 -10.24 9.10 13.54
C TYR A 71 -11.26 7.98 13.28
N ARG A 72 -12.46 8.07 13.86
CA ARG A 72 -13.52 7.09 13.64
C ARG A 72 -14.00 7.08 12.19
N GLU A 73 -14.17 8.23 11.57
CA GLU A 73 -14.60 8.34 10.18
C GLU A 73 -13.54 7.79 9.24
N LEU A 74 -12.27 8.19 9.42
CA LEU A 74 -11.16 7.61 8.65
C LEU A 74 -11.11 6.08 8.76
N TRP A 75 -11.28 5.54 9.98
CA TRP A 75 -11.29 4.09 10.18
C TRP A 75 -12.49 3.40 9.52
N SER A 76 -13.65 4.05 9.50
CA SER A 76 -14.84 3.53 8.81
C SER A 76 -14.68 3.56 7.29
N HIS A 77 -14.23 4.68 6.71
CA HIS A 77 -14.03 4.82 5.26
C HIS A 77 -12.94 3.87 4.75
N SER A 78 -11.81 3.76 5.45
CA SER A 78 -10.76 2.79 5.10
C SER A 78 -11.21 1.34 5.26
N GLY A 79 -12.10 1.06 6.21
CA GLY A 79 -12.67 -0.27 6.40
C GLY A 79 -13.54 -0.69 5.23
N ARG A 80 -14.35 0.23 4.71
CA ARG A 80 -15.16 -0.03 3.52
C ARG A 80 -14.31 -0.29 2.29
N VAL A 81 -13.20 0.45 2.12
CA VAL A 81 -12.23 0.15 1.05
C VAL A 81 -11.65 -1.24 1.20
N ALA A 82 -11.19 -1.61 2.40
CA ALA A 82 -10.63 -2.94 2.65
C ALA A 82 -11.66 -4.05 2.34
N SER A 83 -12.91 -3.89 2.80
CA SER A 83 -13.99 -4.84 2.49
C SER A 83 -14.28 -4.93 0.99
N ALA A 84 -14.36 -3.80 0.27
CA ALA A 84 -14.58 -3.81 -1.17
C ALA A 84 -13.44 -4.51 -1.92
N LEU A 85 -12.18 -4.29 -1.52
CA LEU A 85 -11.03 -4.98 -2.10
C LEU A 85 -11.09 -6.50 -1.87
N CYS A 86 -11.55 -6.97 -0.70
CA CYS A 86 -11.74 -8.39 -0.43
C CYS A 86 -12.88 -9.03 -1.25
N MET A 87 -13.85 -8.23 -1.71
CA MET A 87 -14.96 -8.71 -2.54
C MET A 87 -14.61 -8.80 -4.03
N ILE A 88 -13.51 -8.19 -4.46
CA ILE A 88 -13.04 -8.26 -5.84
C ILE A 88 -12.30 -9.58 -6.03
N ASP A 89 -12.75 -10.38 -6.99
CA ASP A 89 -11.99 -11.53 -7.45
C ASP A 89 -10.77 -11.05 -8.26
N VAL A 90 -9.59 -11.38 -7.78
CA VAL A 90 -8.31 -10.99 -8.39
C VAL A 90 -7.61 -12.26 -8.86
N PRO A 91 -7.70 -12.61 -10.15
CA PRO A 91 -7.04 -13.78 -10.70
C PRO A 91 -5.53 -13.73 -10.42
N GLY A 92 -4.93 -14.85 -10.03
CA GLY A 92 -3.46 -14.96 -9.89
C GLY A 92 -2.83 -14.32 -8.65
N CYS A 93 -3.62 -13.79 -7.70
CA CYS A 93 -3.08 -13.20 -6.47
C CYS A 93 -2.66 -14.29 -5.45
N ALA A 94 -1.38 -14.66 -5.42
CA ALA A 94 -0.86 -15.74 -4.57
C ALA A 94 -0.19 -15.30 -3.25
N ALA A 95 0.19 -14.03 -3.08
CA ALA A 95 0.99 -13.62 -1.90
C ALA A 95 0.69 -12.20 -1.37
N GLU A 96 0.66 -11.18 -2.23
CA GLU A 96 0.49 -9.78 -1.79
C GLU A 96 -0.32 -8.97 -2.83
N LEU A 97 -1.33 -8.23 -2.36
CA LEU A 97 -2.16 -7.37 -3.21
C LEU A 97 -1.44 -6.04 -3.49
N HIS A 98 -1.09 -5.81 -4.76
CA HIS A 98 -0.62 -4.51 -5.24
C HIS A 98 -1.79 -3.67 -5.78
N ILE A 99 -2.04 -2.53 -5.15
CA ILE A 99 -3.20 -1.68 -5.42
C ILE A 99 -2.74 -0.31 -5.95
N GLY A 100 -3.09 0.03 -7.18
CA GLY A 100 -2.87 1.36 -7.74
C GLY A 100 -3.85 2.37 -7.17
N LEU A 101 -3.36 3.52 -6.69
CA LEU A 101 -4.19 4.63 -6.22
C LEU A 101 -4.14 5.76 -7.23
N LEU A 102 -5.13 5.80 -8.12
CA LEU A 102 -5.33 6.86 -9.12
C LEU A 102 -6.40 7.85 -8.63
N LEU A 103 -6.06 8.57 -7.58
CA LEU A 103 -6.95 9.46 -6.82
C LEU A 103 -6.28 10.83 -6.67
N ASP A 104 -7.08 11.89 -6.71
CA ASP A 104 -6.57 13.21 -6.33
C ASP A 104 -6.14 13.25 -4.87
N ARG A 105 -5.37 14.28 -4.50
CA ARG A 105 -5.11 14.58 -3.09
C ARG A 105 -6.44 14.90 -2.40
N GLY A 106 -6.72 14.26 -1.28
CA GLY A 106 -7.96 14.44 -0.54
C GLY A 106 -8.18 13.37 0.52
N LEU A 107 -9.33 13.45 1.21
CA LEU A 107 -9.69 12.53 2.30
C LEU A 107 -9.81 11.08 1.81
N GLU A 108 -10.40 10.89 0.63
CA GLU A 108 -10.63 9.58 0.01
C GLU A 108 -9.32 8.84 -0.30
N ASN A 109 -8.30 9.57 -0.77
CA ASN A 109 -6.98 9.01 -1.07
C ASN A 109 -6.31 8.46 0.19
N VAL A 110 -6.37 9.20 1.30
CA VAL A 110 -5.85 8.72 2.59
C VAL A 110 -6.65 7.51 3.10
N ALA A 111 -7.98 7.53 2.97
CA ALA A 111 -8.79 6.37 3.34
C ALA A 111 -8.48 5.14 2.48
N ALA A 112 -8.25 5.31 1.18
CA ALA A 112 -7.86 4.22 0.29
C ALA A 112 -6.50 3.64 0.68
N MET A 113 -5.50 4.50 0.93
CA MET A 113 -4.19 4.10 1.42
C MET A 113 -4.28 3.29 2.72
N VAL A 114 -5.02 3.78 3.71
CA VAL A 114 -5.23 3.06 4.98
C VAL A 114 -5.98 1.74 4.75
N GLY A 115 -6.95 1.71 3.84
CA GLY A 115 -7.69 0.50 3.47
C GLY A 115 -6.77 -0.59 2.92
N VAL A 116 -5.84 -0.23 2.03
CA VAL A 116 -4.82 -1.16 1.50
C VAL A 116 -3.90 -1.67 2.61
N LEU A 117 -3.43 -0.78 3.50
CA LEU A 117 -2.55 -1.16 4.62
C LEU A 117 -3.23 -2.12 5.60
N ARG A 118 -4.55 -2.01 5.81
CA ARG A 118 -5.32 -2.95 6.64
C ARG A 118 -5.38 -4.36 6.07
N LEU A 119 -5.22 -4.50 4.76
CA LEU A 119 -5.09 -5.81 4.09
C LEU A 119 -3.64 -6.28 4.02
N LYS A 120 -2.70 -5.53 4.63
CA LYS A 120 -1.25 -5.74 4.49
C LYS A 120 -0.79 -5.74 3.04
N GLY A 121 -1.56 -5.07 2.17
CA GLY A 121 -1.23 -4.89 0.77
C GLY A 121 -0.26 -3.74 0.56
N VAL A 122 0.21 -3.62 -0.67
CA VAL A 122 1.07 -2.51 -1.11
C VAL A 122 0.25 -1.59 -1.98
N PHE A 123 0.34 -0.29 -1.74
CA PHE A 123 -0.27 0.69 -2.63
C PHE A 123 0.78 1.34 -3.53
N VAL A 124 0.41 1.61 -4.78
CA VAL A 124 1.23 2.28 -5.78
C VAL A 124 0.56 3.63 -6.09
N PRO A 125 1.16 4.77 -5.73
CA PRO A 125 0.57 6.07 -6.04
C PRO A 125 0.66 6.34 -7.55
N LEU A 126 -0.49 6.52 -8.19
CA LEU A 126 -0.63 6.85 -9.60
C LEU A 126 -1.17 8.28 -9.68
N ASP A 127 -0.30 9.28 -9.85
CA ASP A 127 -0.73 10.68 -9.90
C ASP A 127 -1.43 10.97 -11.24
N PRO A 128 -2.72 11.37 -11.25
CA PRO A 128 -3.45 11.67 -12.50
C PRO A 128 -2.81 12.76 -13.36
N GLU A 129 -1.96 13.62 -12.79
CA GLU A 129 -1.23 14.66 -13.52
C GLU A 129 -0.07 14.11 -14.37
N PHE A 130 0.35 12.85 -14.14
CA PHE A 130 1.40 12.23 -14.94
C PHE A 130 0.91 11.82 -16.33
N PRO A 131 1.80 11.84 -17.35
CA PRO A 131 1.47 11.32 -18.67
C PRO A 131 0.97 9.87 -18.61
N ARG A 132 -0.03 9.54 -19.43
CA ARG A 132 -0.71 8.24 -19.40
C ARG A 132 0.25 7.08 -19.64
N GLU A 133 1.24 7.24 -20.50
CA GLU A 133 2.27 6.24 -20.79
C GLU A 133 3.13 5.95 -19.54
N ARG A 134 3.45 6.99 -18.76
CA ARG A 134 4.19 6.83 -17.49
C ARG A 134 3.36 6.08 -16.47
N LEU A 135 2.08 6.43 -16.33
CA LEU A 135 1.15 5.73 -15.44
C LEU A 135 1.01 4.25 -15.83
N ARG A 136 0.94 3.95 -17.13
CA ARG A 136 0.85 2.58 -17.65
C ARG A 136 2.11 1.78 -17.36
N TYR A 137 3.27 2.39 -17.57
CA TYR A 137 4.55 1.79 -17.20
C TYR A 137 4.60 1.49 -15.69
N MET A 138 4.25 2.45 -14.83
CA MET A 138 4.24 2.26 -13.38
C MET A 138 3.28 1.15 -12.94
N ALA A 139 2.06 1.13 -13.47
CA ALA A 139 1.07 0.11 -13.13
C ALA A 139 1.53 -1.30 -13.51
N ARG A 140 2.13 -1.46 -14.71
CA ARG A 140 2.68 -2.73 -15.17
C ARG A 140 3.90 -3.16 -14.37
N ASP A 141 4.90 -2.28 -14.25
CA ASP A 141 6.19 -2.58 -13.59
C ASP A 141 5.99 -2.94 -12.11
N SER A 142 4.99 -2.33 -11.46
CA SER A 142 4.61 -2.63 -10.08
C SER A 142 3.67 -3.85 -9.95
N GLY A 143 3.25 -4.48 -11.04
CA GLY A 143 2.31 -5.59 -11.03
C GLY A 143 0.99 -5.25 -10.32
N VAL A 144 0.40 -4.09 -10.63
CA VAL A 144 -0.86 -3.65 -10.02
C VAL A 144 -1.98 -4.61 -10.40
N HIS A 145 -2.72 -5.09 -9.39
CA HIS A 145 -3.84 -6.01 -9.56
C HIS A 145 -5.19 -5.29 -9.61
N VAL A 146 -5.32 -4.21 -8.84
CA VAL A 146 -6.54 -3.39 -8.77
C VAL A 146 -6.15 -1.92 -8.77
N ILE A 147 -6.85 -1.09 -9.54
CA ILE A 147 -6.73 0.35 -9.52
C ILE A 147 -7.96 0.94 -8.83
N ILE A 148 -7.76 1.58 -7.69
CA ILE A 148 -8.79 2.44 -7.07
C ILE A 148 -8.69 3.82 -7.71
N THR A 149 -9.80 4.31 -8.24
CA THR A 149 -9.84 5.61 -8.92
C THR A 149 -11.09 6.41 -8.58
N GLN A 150 -11.12 7.68 -8.97
CA GLN A 150 -12.33 8.51 -8.95
C GLN A 150 -12.98 8.48 -10.32
N ARG A 151 -14.30 8.66 -10.39
CA ARG A 151 -15.04 8.60 -11.66
C ARG A 151 -14.52 9.57 -12.72
N LYS A 152 -14.03 10.73 -12.31
CA LYS A 152 -13.41 11.72 -13.22
C LYS A 152 -12.12 11.22 -13.90
N HIS A 153 -11.43 10.26 -13.31
CA HIS A 153 -10.19 9.66 -13.82
C HIS A 153 -10.40 8.28 -14.44
N TYR A 154 -11.66 7.84 -14.58
CA TYR A 154 -12.01 6.50 -15.07
C TYR A 154 -11.42 6.18 -16.44
N GLU A 155 -11.38 7.14 -17.36
CA GLU A 155 -10.79 6.95 -18.69
C GLU A 155 -9.28 6.69 -18.63
N ILE A 156 -8.58 7.30 -17.66
CA ILE A 156 -7.17 7.00 -17.42
C ILE A 156 -7.06 5.58 -16.88
N ALA A 157 -7.81 5.22 -15.83
CA ALA A 157 -7.78 3.86 -15.26
C ALA A 157 -8.07 2.78 -16.30
N ARG A 158 -9.06 3.01 -17.18
CA ARG A 158 -9.40 2.11 -18.29
C ARG A 158 -8.27 1.95 -19.29
N TYR A 159 -7.55 3.03 -19.61
CA TYR A 159 -6.36 2.95 -20.45
C TYR A 159 -5.25 2.11 -19.81
N LEU A 160 -5.08 2.21 -18.48
CA LEU A 160 -4.11 1.40 -17.74
C LEU A 160 -4.49 -0.08 -17.67
N SER A 161 -5.79 -0.39 -17.60
CA SER A 161 -6.32 -1.75 -17.55
C SER A 161 -6.50 -2.42 -18.92
N SER A 162 -6.15 -1.73 -20.01
CA SER A 162 -6.29 -2.30 -21.35
C SER A 162 -5.12 -3.23 -21.66
N PRO A 163 -5.36 -4.43 -22.22
CA PRO A 163 -4.29 -5.35 -22.62
C PRO A 163 -3.38 -4.69 -23.65
N ILE A 164 -2.08 -5.00 -23.61
CA ILE A 164 -1.14 -4.53 -24.63
C ILE A 164 -1.13 -5.59 -25.73
N THR A 165 -1.52 -5.23 -26.95
CA THR A 165 -1.35 -6.09 -28.12
C THR A 165 0.13 -6.14 -28.53
N THR A 166 0.98 -6.75 -27.70
CA THR A 166 2.36 -7.11 -28.06
C THR A 166 2.36 -8.60 -28.35
N GLY A 167 2.64 -8.97 -29.59
CA GLY A 167 2.56 -10.34 -30.13
C GLY A 167 3.63 -11.30 -29.61
N SER A 168 3.74 -11.45 -28.29
CA SER A 168 4.56 -12.45 -27.60
C SER A 168 3.68 -13.18 -26.57
N GLU A 169 3.56 -14.49 -26.73
CA GLU A 169 2.50 -15.34 -26.15
C GLU A 169 2.74 -15.78 -24.68
N ASP A 170 3.68 -15.16 -23.94
CA ASP A 170 4.16 -15.73 -22.65
C ASP A 170 4.17 -14.76 -21.44
N ASP A 171 3.51 -13.59 -21.49
CA ASP A 171 3.27 -12.77 -20.28
C ASP A 171 1.81 -13.02 -19.84
N ASP A 172 1.60 -13.53 -18.62
CA ASP A 172 0.31 -13.50 -17.93
C ASP A 172 -0.19 -12.04 -17.93
N ASP A 173 -1.02 -11.67 -18.90
CA ASP A 173 -1.54 -10.31 -19.10
C ASP A 173 -2.60 -10.02 -18.05
N LEU A 174 -2.15 -9.89 -16.79
CA LEU A 174 -2.97 -9.54 -15.66
C LEU A 174 -3.37 -8.07 -15.79
N SER A 175 -4.45 -7.84 -16.53
CA SER A 175 -5.06 -6.52 -16.66
C SER A 175 -5.70 -6.12 -15.33
N PRO A 176 -5.30 -5.00 -14.69
CA PRO A 176 -5.81 -4.64 -13.39
C PRO A 176 -7.31 -4.38 -13.40
N CYS A 177 -8.02 -4.87 -12.38
CA CYS A 177 -9.42 -4.52 -12.15
C CYS A 177 -9.55 -3.04 -11.76
N VAL A 178 -10.58 -2.35 -12.25
CA VAL A 178 -10.81 -0.93 -11.92
C VAL A 178 -11.96 -0.82 -10.91
N LEU A 179 -11.69 -0.20 -9.76
CA LEU A 179 -12.65 0.12 -8.72
C LEU A 179 -12.82 1.64 -8.60
N CYS A 180 -14.01 2.17 -8.83
CA CYS A 180 -14.29 3.57 -8.51
C CYS A 180 -14.54 3.71 -7.00
N TYR A 181 -13.91 4.69 -6.36
CA TYR A 181 -14.03 4.94 -4.92
C TYR A 181 -15.49 5.21 -4.53
N GLU A 182 -16.23 5.90 -5.39
CA GLU A 182 -17.63 6.21 -5.20
C GLU A 182 -18.54 4.98 -5.19
N ASP A 183 -18.07 3.82 -5.67
CA ASP A 183 -18.82 2.56 -5.69
C ASP A 183 -18.49 1.63 -4.51
N VAL A 184 -17.52 2.01 -3.67
CA VAL A 184 -17.09 1.22 -2.50
C VAL A 184 -18.26 0.94 -1.54
N ASP A 185 -19.11 1.93 -1.30
CA ASP A 185 -20.28 1.79 -0.43
C ASP A 185 -21.32 0.85 -1.05
N ALA A 186 -21.54 0.95 -2.36
CA ALA A 186 -22.49 0.09 -3.07
C ALA A 186 -22.05 -1.38 -3.06
N LEU A 187 -20.75 -1.66 -3.15
CA LEU A 187 -20.21 -3.01 -3.07
C LEU A 187 -20.34 -3.60 -1.66
N THR A 188 -20.05 -2.81 -0.64
CA THR A 188 -20.09 -3.27 0.76
C THR A 188 -21.51 -3.39 1.32
N SER A 189 -22.48 -2.66 0.78
CA SER A 189 -23.90 -2.73 1.18
C SER A 189 -24.67 -3.95 0.63
N ARG A 190 -24.12 -4.66 -0.36
CA ARG A 190 -24.77 -5.84 -0.97
C ARG A 190 -24.72 -7.09 -0.09
N ASP A 191 -23.84 -7.08 0.92
CA ASP A 191 -23.66 -8.14 1.91
C ASP A 191 -23.56 -7.53 3.31
N GLU A 192 -24.63 -6.91 3.84
CA GLU A 192 -24.76 -6.84 5.31
C GLU A 192 -25.21 -8.24 5.76
N PRO A 193 -24.32 -9.10 6.31
CA PRO A 193 -24.78 -10.30 6.97
C PRO A 193 -25.46 -9.82 8.26
N SER A 194 -26.63 -10.39 8.56
CA SER A 194 -27.23 -10.26 9.88
C SER A 194 -26.16 -10.48 10.95
N ARG A 195 -26.14 -9.57 11.94
CA ARG A 195 -25.36 -9.69 13.18
C ARG A 195 -25.20 -11.14 13.62
N ASP A 196 -23.97 -11.44 14.03
CA ASP A 196 -23.48 -12.70 14.60
C ASP A 196 -22.80 -13.61 13.55
N ASP A 197 -21.51 -13.38 13.27
CA ASP A 197 -20.52 -14.46 13.40
C ASP A 197 -19.06 -14.02 13.29
N GLU A 198 -18.26 -14.67 14.12
CA GLU A 198 -16.82 -14.52 14.30
C GLU A 198 -16.01 -15.05 13.10
N THR A 199 -14.81 -14.48 12.92
CA THR A 199 -13.65 -15.09 12.24
C THR A 199 -13.69 -15.18 10.70
N CYS A 200 -13.21 -14.12 10.03
CA CYS A 200 -12.85 -14.20 8.61
C CYS A 200 -11.54 -15.00 8.44
N SER A 201 -11.69 -16.28 8.05
CA SER A 201 -10.65 -17.30 7.89
C SER A 201 -10.08 -17.34 6.45
N CYS A 202 -9.50 -16.25 5.95
CA CYS A 202 -9.03 -16.18 4.55
C CYS A 202 -7.52 -15.95 4.38
N LEU A 203 -6.73 -15.85 5.45
CA LEU A 203 -5.28 -15.54 5.36
C LEU A 203 -4.40 -16.47 6.22
N ARG A 204 -4.78 -17.74 6.39
CA ARG A 204 -3.88 -18.74 6.97
C ARG A 204 -3.75 -19.95 6.05
N GLN A 205 -2.64 -20.00 5.34
CA GLN A 205 -1.88 -21.22 5.05
C GLN A 205 -0.40 -20.79 4.92
N GLU A 206 0.39 -21.08 5.95
CA GLU A 206 1.30 -22.24 6.04
C GLU A 206 2.70 -21.89 5.53
N THR A 207 3.59 -21.54 6.46
CA THR A 207 5.04 -21.62 6.27
C THR A 207 5.50 -23.06 6.56
N PRO A 208 6.56 -23.54 5.86
CA PRO A 208 6.95 -24.96 5.80
C PRO A 208 7.45 -25.54 7.13
#